data_AF-A0A970EJQ2-F1
#
_entry.id   AF-A0A970EJQ2-F1
#
_cell.length_a   1.000
_cell.length_b   1.000
_cell.length_c   1.000
_cell.angle_alpha   90.00
_cell.angle_beta   90.00
_cell.angle_gamma   90.00
#
_symmetry.space_group_name_H-M   'P 1'
#
loop_
_entity.id
_entity.type
_entity.pdbx_description
1 polymer ?
#
loop_
_entity_poly.entity_id
_entity_poly.type
_entity_poly.pdbx_seq_one_letter_code
_entity_poly.pdbx_strand_id
1 'polypeptide(L)'
;MRKTLYFKDDDTRLSFFQGNYVTLTNMRDEDIEKIIRMRISPINISVHTTNPDLRVFMLKNKRAGKIYEYMKRFYENNITMNCQIVLCPSFNDGKELDRTIFDLAKLYPAVKSVSVVPIGLTKYREGLTQIEGYDEKSSKKVIAQVTKWQKRLKKDLGSNFVYLADEFYLNAKMPIPGASHYEGFPQIENGVGLMASFTEEIELAKKDLPKKIKDRNVSIITGVLAGDFIKKISSGLMEKYENLKIQVFPIRNDFFGEKITVAGLVTGSDIINQLKGKNLGDEAFIPASMLRYGDCVFLDDVTVSDLERELNVKITPVNVNGFEFISKILGII
;
A
#
# COMPACT_ATOMS: atom_id res chain seq x y z
N MET A 1 -6.35 -22.31 -6.95
CA MET A 1 -5.60 -21.20 -6.30
C MET A 1 -4.29 -21.77 -5.74
N ARG A 2 -3.13 -21.17 -6.07
CA ARG A 2 -1.80 -21.68 -5.69
C ARG A 2 -1.57 -21.59 -4.17
N LYS A 3 -0.86 -22.60 -3.62
CA LYS A 3 -0.37 -22.64 -2.22
C LYS A 3 0.60 -21.50 -1.85
N THR A 4 1.15 -20.78 -2.82
CA THR A 4 2.23 -19.81 -2.62
C THR A 4 1.78 -18.45 -2.09
N LEU A 5 0.50 -18.07 -2.21
CA LEU A 5 0.01 -16.82 -1.63
C LEU A 5 -0.10 -16.91 -0.10
N TYR A 6 -0.52 -18.07 0.43
CA TYR A 6 -0.53 -18.36 1.87
C TYR A 6 0.89 -18.51 2.46
N PHE A 7 1.89 -18.77 1.61
CA PHE A 7 3.26 -19.03 2.04
C PHE A 7 4.06 -17.77 2.38
N LYS A 8 3.58 -16.58 2.03
CA LYS A 8 4.28 -15.30 2.32
C LYS A 8 3.90 -14.66 3.66
N ASP A 9 2.67 -14.88 4.14
CA ASP A 9 2.20 -14.29 5.40
C ASP A 9 2.56 -15.15 6.64
N ASP A 10 2.77 -16.47 6.45
CA ASP A 10 2.91 -17.42 7.55
C ASP A 10 4.33 -17.98 7.76
N ASP A 11 5.26 -17.82 6.80
CA ASP A 11 6.66 -18.21 7.01
C ASP A 11 7.43 -17.09 7.70
N THR A 12 7.22 -17.04 9.01
CA THR A 12 7.78 -16.07 9.94
C THR A 12 9.26 -15.74 9.68
N ARG A 13 10.09 -16.72 9.31
CA ARG A 13 11.52 -16.50 9.05
C ARG A 13 11.78 -15.72 7.77
N LEU A 14 10.99 -15.84 6.72
CA LEU A 14 11.16 -15.01 5.51
C LEU A 14 10.49 -13.65 5.69
N SER A 15 9.33 -13.61 6.36
CA SER A 15 8.57 -12.38 6.60
C SER A 15 9.34 -11.39 7.50
N PHE A 16 10.05 -11.85 8.53
CA PHE A 16 10.85 -10.97 9.40
C PHE A 16 12.01 -10.29 8.67
N PHE A 17 12.69 -10.97 7.74
CA PHE A 17 13.82 -10.39 7.01
C PHE A 17 13.39 -9.57 5.79
N GLN A 18 12.16 -9.76 5.30
CA GLN A 18 11.63 -9.05 4.14
C GLN A 18 10.73 -7.87 4.48
N GLY A 19 10.56 -7.51 5.76
CA GLY A 19 9.73 -6.38 6.18
C GLY A 19 8.21 -6.66 6.11
N ASN A 20 7.79 -7.90 5.91
CA ASN A 20 6.36 -8.24 5.82
C ASN A 20 5.69 -8.21 7.21
N TYR A 21 4.39 -7.90 7.23
CA TYR A 21 3.60 -7.85 8.45
C TYR A 21 3.20 -9.26 8.91
N VAL A 22 3.59 -9.63 10.12
CA VAL A 22 3.25 -10.93 10.70
C VAL A 22 2.04 -10.83 11.63
N THR A 23 1.13 -11.80 11.56
CA THR A 23 -0.06 -11.86 12.43
C THR A 23 0.26 -12.47 13.80
N LEU A 24 1.43 -13.11 13.96
CA LEU A 24 1.89 -13.86 15.13
C LEU A 24 0.96 -15.01 15.57
N THR A 25 -0.02 -15.41 14.75
CA THR A 25 -0.99 -16.45 15.11
C THR A 25 -0.39 -17.86 15.19
N ASN A 26 0.71 -18.08 14.46
CA ASN A 26 1.43 -19.35 14.43
C ASN A 26 2.56 -19.44 15.47
N MET A 27 2.81 -18.36 16.22
CA MET A 27 3.87 -18.31 17.23
C MET A 27 3.45 -18.95 18.54
N ARG A 28 4.39 -19.68 19.15
CA ARG A 28 4.31 -20.18 20.52
C ARG A 28 5.12 -19.27 21.44
N ASP A 29 4.93 -19.43 22.75
CA ASP A 29 5.65 -18.64 23.76
C ASP A 29 7.18 -18.78 23.65
N GLU A 30 7.68 -19.94 23.21
CA GLU A 30 9.09 -20.19 22.89
C GLU A 30 9.60 -19.34 21.72
N ASP A 31 8.76 -19.12 20.70
CA ASP A 31 9.11 -18.34 19.51
C ASP A 31 9.19 -16.85 19.86
N ILE A 32 8.27 -16.37 20.71
CA ILE A 32 8.30 -15.02 21.28
C ILE A 32 9.57 -14.81 22.12
N GLU A 33 9.92 -15.78 22.96
CA GLU A 33 11.13 -15.71 23.79
C GLU A 33 12.41 -15.71 22.94
N LYS A 34 12.40 -16.47 21.83
CA LYS A 34 13.50 -16.46 20.87
C LYS A 34 13.68 -15.09 20.21
N ILE A 35 12.58 -14.44 19.79
CA ILE A 35 12.60 -13.08 19.23
C ILE A 35 13.21 -12.09 20.22
N ILE A 36 12.78 -12.16 21.48
CA ILE A 36 13.29 -11.31 22.56
C ILE A 36 14.79 -11.56 22.79
N ARG A 37 15.19 -12.82 22.97
CA ARG A 37 16.59 -13.20 23.19
C ARG A 37 17.51 -12.77 22.05
N MET A 38 17.03 -12.87 20.81
CA MET A 38 17.76 -12.47 19.61
C MET A 38 17.70 -10.97 19.33
N ARG A 39 16.89 -10.21 20.08
CA ARG A 39 16.65 -8.77 19.89
C ARG A 39 16.24 -8.40 18.46
N ILE A 40 15.40 -9.23 17.84
CA ILE A 40 14.90 -8.96 16.49
C ILE A 40 13.99 -7.72 16.55
N SER A 41 14.46 -6.61 15.95
CA SER A 41 13.80 -5.31 16.00
C SER A 41 14.22 -4.45 14.80
N PRO A 42 13.33 -3.66 14.17
CA PRO A 42 11.89 -3.58 14.45
C PRO A 42 11.12 -4.81 13.95
N ILE A 43 9.92 -5.03 14.50
CA ILE A 43 8.98 -6.06 14.04
C ILE A 43 7.74 -5.41 13.41
N ASN A 44 7.36 -5.84 12.22
CA ASN A 44 6.14 -5.41 11.57
C ASN A 44 4.98 -6.36 11.94
N ILE A 45 3.97 -5.88 12.66
CA ILE A 45 2.90 -6.69 13.26
C ILE A 45 1.53 -6.32 12.68
N SER A 46 0.83 -7.29 12.09
CA SER A 46 -0.57 -7.11 11.68
C SER A 46 -1.50 -7.36 12.87
N VAL A 47 -1.91 -6.27 13.52
CA VAL A 47 -2.69 -6.29 14.76
C VAL A 47 -4.17 -6.54 14.48
N HIS A 48 -4.75 -5.88 13.48
CA HIS A 48 -6.20 -5.80 13.22
C HIS A 48 -7.02 -5.20 14.38
N THR A 49 -6.99 -5.81 15.56
CA THR A 49 -7.63 -5.30 16.78
C THR A 49 -6.89 -5.80 18.01
N THR A 50 -6.93 -5.03 19.09
CA THR A 50 -6.41 -5.44 20.41
C THR A 50 -7.43 -6.22 21.24
N ASN A 51 -8.69 -6.30 20.77
CA ASN A 51 -9.74 -7.10 21.39
C ASN A 51 -9.52 -8.60 21.12
N PRO A 52 -9.22 -9.42 22.14
CA PRO A 52 -8.85 -10.82 21.94
C PRO A 52 -9.93 -11.64 21.23
N ASP A 53 -11.18 -11.53 21.69
CA ASP A 53 -12.29 -12.34 21.18
C ASP A 53 -12.63 -11.96 19.75
N LEU A 54 -12.67 -10.64 19.47
CA LEU A 54 -12.89 -10.14 18.12
C LEU A 54 -11.76 -10.58 17.18
N ARG A 55 -10.51 -10.56 17.63
CA ARG A 55 -9.39 -11.00 16.80
C ARG A 55 -9.43 -12.49 16.50
N VAL A 56 -9.78 -13.33 17.49
CA VAL A 56 -10.00 -14.76 17.30
C VAL A 56 -11.12 -15.01 16.29
N PHE A 57 -12.20 -14.25 16.37
CA PHE A 57 -13.31 -14.31 15.43
C PHE A 57 -12.87 -13.92 14.00
N MET A 58 -12.20 -12.78 13.85
CA MET A 58 -11.76 -12.26 12.53
C MET A 58 -10.76 -13.19 11.84
N LEU A 59 -9.78 -13.72 12.58
CA LEU A 59 -8.71 -14.56 12.03
C LEU A 59 -9.01 -16.06 12.08
N LYS A 60 -10.16 -16.46 12.62
CA LYS A 60 -10.56 -17.86 12.84
C LYS A 60 -9.46 -18.71 13.50
N ASN A 61 -8.67 -18.11 14.39
CA ASN A 61 -7.55 -18.75 15.06
C ASN A 61 -7.56 -18.43 16.56
N LYS A 62 -7.67 -19.47 17.40
CA LYS A 62 -7.75 -19.32 18.87
C LYS A 62 -6.52 -18.63 19.48
N ARG A 63 -5.34 -18.78 18.88
CA ARG A 63 -4.11 -18.11 19.36
C ARG A 63 -4.07 -16.63 19.01
N ALA A 64 -4.93 -16.17 18.10
CA ALA A 64 -4.93 -14.78 17.68
C ALA A 64 -5.21 -13.80 18.84
N GLY A 65 -5.94 -14.22 19.88
CA GLY A 65 -6.24 -13.37 21.04
C GLY A 65 -5.02 -12.98 21.87
N LYS A 66 -3.89 -13.69 21.76
CA LYS A 66 -2.66 -13.42 22.53
C LYS A 66 -1.84 -12.21 22.03
N ILE A 67 -2.22 -11.59 20.92
CA ILE A 67 -1.37 -10.59 20.24
C ILE A 67 -0.91 -9.47 21.17
N TYR A 68 -1.82 -8.90 21.96
CA TYR A 68 -1.52 -7.75 22.79
C TYR A 68 -0.65 -8.14 24.01
N GLU A 69 -0.77 -9.38 24.49
CA GLU A 69 0.12 -9.94 25.50
C GLU A 69 1.55 -10.07 24.97
N TYR A 70 1.73 -10.60 23.77
CA TYR A 70 3.04 -10.70 23.12
C TYR A 70 3.66 -9.32 22.87
N MET A 71 2.86 -8.35 22.43
CA MET A 71 3.34 -6.97 22.24
C MET A 71 3.77 -6.30 23.53
N LYS A 72 3.12 -6.56 24.67
CA LYS A 72 3.58 -6.10 25.98
C LYS A 72 4.94 -6.71 26.36
N ARG A 73 5.13 -8.02 26.12
CA ARG A 73 6.44 -8.67 26.34
C ARG A 73 7.53 -8.06 25.46
N PHE A 74 7.22 -7.73 24.20
CA PHE A 74 8.14 -7.00 23.32
C PHE A 74 8.48 -5.61 23.85
N TYR A 75 7.46 -4.86 24.30
CA TYR A 75 7.63 -3.55 24.93
C TYR A 75 8.53 -3.61 26.16
N GLU A 76 8.29 -4.56 27.09
CA GLU A 76 9.08 -4.77 28.31
C GLU A 76 10.55 -5.12 28.01
N ASN A 77 10.83 -5.67 26.83
CA ASN A 77 12.16 -6.07 26.38
C ASN A 77 12.77 -5.11 25.34
N ASN A 78 12.23 -3.89 25.20
CA ASN A 78 12.72 -2.85 24.28
C ASN A 78 12.78 -3.28 22.80
N ILE A 79 11.91 -4.19 22.39
CA ILE A 79 11.75 -4.58 20.98
C ILE A 79 10.83 -3.58 20.30
N THR A 80 11.32 -2.91 19.26
CA THR A 80 10.52 -1.91 18.55
C THR A 80 9.59 -2.56 17.53
N MET A 81 8.43 -1.95 17.29
CA MET A 81 7.33 -2.50 16.51
C MET A 81 6.71 -1.44 15.60
N ASN A 82 6.38 -1.82 14.37
CA ASN A 82 5.48 -1.09 13.50
C ASN A 82 4.19 -1.91 13.38
N CYS A 83 3.04 -1.28 13.58
CA CYS A 83 1.76 -2.00 13.60
C CYS A 83 0.94 -1.66 12.37
N GLN A 84 0.12 -2.63 11.93
CA GLN A 84 -0.88 -2.44 10.88
C GLN A 84 -2.24 -2.88 11.40
N ILE A 85 -3.26 -2.08 11.11
CA ILE A 85 -4.65 -2.35 11.35
C ILE A 85 -5.32 -2.48 9.98
N VAL A 86 -5.64 -3.72 9.58
CA VAL A 86 -6.55 -3.95 8.45
C VAL A 86 -7.97 -3.74 8.96
N LEU A 87 -8.59 -2.65 8.52
CA LEU A 87 -9.88 -2.19 8.97
C LEU A 87 -10.99 -2.86 8.15
N CYS A 88 -11.92 -3.51 8.84
CA CYS A 88 -13.06 -4.21 8.30
C CYS A 88 -14.34 -3.52 8.80
N PRO A 89 -15.18 -2.96 7.90
CA PRO A 89 -16.39 -2.25 8.30
C PRO A 89 -17.28 -3.07 9.22
N SER A 90 -17.80 -2.45 10.28
CA SER A 90 -18.67 -3.07 11.30
C SER A 90 -18.05 -4.15 12.19
N PHE A 91 -16.75 -4.47 12.03
CA PHE A 91 -16.07 -5.46 12.87
C PHE A 91 -15.09 -4.79 13.84
N ASN A 92 -14.02 -4.19 13.31
CA ASN A 92 -12.96 -3.56 14.09
C ASN A 92 -12.84 -2.04 13.84
N ASP A 93 -13.88 -1.41 13.30
CA ASP A 93 -13.97 0.03 13.14
C ASP A 93 -14.69 0.71 14.32
N GLY A 94 -14.85 2.04 14.24
CA GLY A 94 -15.53 2.81 15.28
C GLY A 94 -14.87 2.61 16.65
N LYS A 95 -15.65 2.19 17.65
CA LYS A 95 -15.15 2.03 19.03
C LYS A 95 -14.02 1.01 19.17
N GLU A 96 -14.01 -0.04 18.35
CA GLU A 96 -12.95 -1.04 18.39
C GLU A 96 -11.64 -0.51 17.80
N LEU A 97 -11.74 0.39 16.81
CA LEU A 97 -10.59 1.14 16.31
C LEU A 97 -10.06 2.11 17.39
N ASP A 98 -10.95 2.83 18.09
CA ASP A 98 -10.56 3.72 19.19
C ASP A 98 -9.80 2.96 20.29
N ARG A 99 -10.35 1.80 20.71
CA ARG A 99 -9.71 0.91 21.68
C ARG A 99 -8.33 0.48 21.20
N THR A 100 -8.22 0.04 19.96
CA THR A 100 -6.96 -0.45 19.39
C THR A 100 -5.91 0.63 19.30
N ILE A 101 -6.25 1.82 18.82
CA ILE A 101 -5.32 2.97 18.80
C ILE A 101 -4.86 3.32 20.20
N PHE A 102 -5.78 3.37 21.17
CA PHE A 102 -5.46 3.67 22.56
C PHE A 102 -4.49 2.67 23.18
N ASP A 103 -4.75 1.38 23.00
CA ASP A 103 -3.91 0.31 23.56
C ASP A 103 -2.53 0.28 22.89
N LEU A 104 -2.45 0.49 21.58
CA LEU A 104 -1.15 0.61 20.88
C LEU A 104 -0.35 1.84 21.32
N ALA A 105 -1.02 2.98 21.56
CA ALA A 105 -0.36 4.20 22.02
C ALA A 105 0.28 4.04 23.40
N LYS A 106 -0.26 3.18 24.29
CA LYS A 106 0.36 2.86 25.59
C LYS A 106 1.70 2.14 25.48
N LEU A 107 1.95 1.50 24.33
CA LEU A 107 3.20 0.80 24.06
C LEU A 107 4.24 1.70 23.37
N TYR A 108 3.97 3.00 23.21
CA TYR A 108 4.96 3.97 22.77
C TYR A 108 6.09 4.11 23.83
N PRO A 109 7.37 4.21 23.44
CA PRO A 109 7.90 4.32 22.08
C PRO A 109 8.26 2.97 21.41
N ALA A 110 7.99 1.82 22.05
CA ALA A 110 8.28 0.53 21.44
C ALA A 110 7.43 0.31 20.18
N VAL A 111 6.12 0.58 20.24
CA VAL A 111 5.34 0.80 19.03
C VAL A 111 5.71 2.19 18.51
N LYS A 112 6.30 2.26 17.31
CA LYS A 112 6.75 3.52 16.70
C LYS A 112 5.68 4.15 15.80
N SER A 113 4.96 3.32 15.08
CA SER A 113 3.97 3.76 14.10
C SER A 113 2.87 2.73 13.91
N VAL A 114 1.68 3.20 13.54
CA VAL A 114 0.49 2.40 13.26
C VAL A 114 -0.07 2.80 11.90
N SER A 115 -0.13 1.89 10.94
CA SER A 115 -0.91 2.08 9.71
C SER A 115 -2.33 1.58 9.88
N VAL A 116 -3.30 2.30 9.31
CA VAL A 116 -4.69 1.88 9.19
C VAL A 116 -5.02 1.77 7.71
N VAL A 117 -5.29 0.56 7.25
CA VAL A 117 -5.52 0.24 5.83
C VAL A 117 -6.90 -0.39 5.67
N PRO A 118 -7.64 -0.13 4.59
CA PRO A 118 -8.92 -0.78 4.36
C PRO A 118 -8.73 -2.25 3.98
N ILE A 119 -9.73 -3.10 4.25
CA ILE A 119 -9.75 -4.48 3.77
C ILE A 119 -9.78 -4.53 2.23
N GLY A 120 -8.85 -5.27 1.63
CA GLY A 120 -8.89 -5.62 0.21
C GLY A 120 -9.90 -6.74 -0.07
N LEU A 121 -10.83 -6.50 -0.99
CA LEU A 121 -11.89 -7.45 -1.35
C LEU A 121 -11.73 -7.94 -2.80
N THR A 122 -11.24 -9.16 -2.98
CA THR A 122 -11.22 -9.83 -4.28
C THR A 122 -12.59 -10.46 -4.60
N LYS A 123 -12.83 -10.87 -5.86
CA LYS A 123 -14.02 -11.62 -6.29
C LYS A 123 -14.01 -13.08 -5.83
N TYR A 124 -12.85 -13.61 -5.45
CA TYR A 124 -12.69 -14.98 -5.00
C TYR A 124 -13.03 -15.13 -3.51
N ARG A 125 -14.34 -15.04 -3.18
CA ARG A 125 -14.83 -15.03 -1.79
C ARG A 125 -15.93 -16.05 -1.50
N GLU A 126 -16.06 -17.09 -2.32
CA GLU A 126 -17.01 -18.17 -2.07
C GLU A 126 -16.77 -18.81 -0.69
N GLY A 127 -17.83 -18.90 0.13
CA GLY A 127 -17.76 -19.44 1.49
C GLY A 127 -17.15 -18.50 2.56
N LEU A 128 -16.79 -17.27 2.21
CA LEU A 128 -16.29 -16.27 3.17
C LEU A 128 -17.39 -15.33 3.67
N THR A 129 -17.17 -14.73 4.84
CA THR A 129 -18.05 -13.71 5.41
C THR A 129 -18.26 -12.57 4.40
N GLN A 130 -19.52 -12.19 4.19
CA GLN A 130 -19.88 -11.02 3.40
C GLN A 130 -19.44 -9.77 4.15
N ILE A 131 -18.53 -9.02 3.52
CA ILE A 131 -17.97 -7.78 4.05
C ILE A 131 -17.97 -6.78 2.89
N GLU A 132 -18.51 -5.60 3.14
CA GLU A 132 -18.42 -4.48 2.19
C GLU A 132 -17.12 -3.70 2.41
N GLY A 133 -16.64 -3.07 1.33
CA GLY A 133 -15.47 -2.20 1.40
C GLY A 133 -15.84 -0.81 1.91
N TYR A 134 -14.84 0.03 2.12
CA TYR A 134 -15.07 1.43 2.44
C TYR A 134 -15.46 2.24 1.20
N ASP A 135 -16.58 2.94 1.29
CA ASP A 135 -17.06 3.92 0.31
C ASP A 135 -16.65 5.35 0.68
N GLU A 136 -17.11 6.35 -0.08
CA GLU A 136 -16.81 7.76 0.17
C GLU A 136 -17.25 8.23 1.58
N LYS A 137 -18.46 7.84 2.01
CA LYS A 137 -19.05 8.30 3.28
C LYS A 137 -18.38 7.65 4.49
N SER A 138 -18.16 6.34 4.43
CA SER A 138 -17.50 5.57 5.48
C SER A 138 -16.01 5.91 5.58
N SER A 139 -15.32 6.14 4.46
CA SER A 139 -13.93 6.62 4.45
C SER A 139 -13.80 7.98 5.12
N LYS A 140 -14.71 8.94 4.84
CA LYS A 140 -14.74 10.24 5.52
C LYS A 140 -14.89 10.12 7.04
N LYS A 141 -15.69 9.15 7.52
CA LYS A 141 -15.83 8.89 8.96
C LYS A 141 -14.54 8.38 9.58
N VAL A 142 -13.86 7.44 8.94
CA VAL A 142 -12.57 6.90 9.40
C VAL A 142 -11.51 8.00 9.42
N ILE A 143 -11.41 8.82 8.37
CA ILE A 143 -10.50 9.98 8.32
C ILE A 143 -10.77 10.91 9.51
N ALA A 144 -12.04 11.30 9.72
CA ALA A 144 -12.39 12.19 10.82
C ALA A 144 -12.07 11.59 12.19
N GLN A 145 -12.27 10.28 12.37
CA GLN A 145 -11.95 9.56 13.59
C GLN A 145 -10.44 9.55 13.85
N VAL A 146 -9.63 9.13 12.88
CA VAL A 146 -8.17 9.06 13.03
C VAL A 146 -7.56 10.44 13.16
N THR A 147 -8.05 11.47 12.47
CA THR A 147 -7.58 12.85 12.65
C THR A 147 -7.80 13.35 14.08
N LYS A 148 -8.87 12.95 14.78
CA LYS A 148 -9.05 13.28 16.21
C LYS A 148 -7.98 12.62 17.07
N TRP A 149 -7.65 11.36 16.79
CA TRP A 149 -6.57 10.64 17.47
C TRP A 149 -5.21 11.27 17.21
N GLN A 150 -4.88 11.59 15.95
CA GLN A 150 -3.63 12.25 15.58
C GLN A 150 -3.47 13.58 16.34
N LYS A 151 -4.51 14.40 16.45
CA LYS A 151 -4.47 15.65 17.23
C LYS A 151 -4.16 15.42 18.71
N ARG A 152 -4.72 14.36 19.31
CA ARG A 152 -4.46 13.99 20.70
C ARG A 152 -3.03 13.47 20.87
N LEU A 153 -2.64 12.50 20.06
CA LEU A 153 -1.34 11.84 20.12
C LEU A 153 -0.19 12.80 19.79
N LYS A 154 -0.42 13.79 18.91
CA LYS A 154 0.56 14.83 18.64
C LYS A 154 0.88 15.68 19.88
N LYS A 155 -0.11 15.92 20.75
CA LYS A 155 0.10 16.60 22.04
C LYS A 155 0.76 15.68 23.07
N ASP A 156 0.31 14.43 23.15
CA ASP A 156 0.74 13.49 24.19
C ASP A 156 2.14 12.89 23.90
N LEU A 157 2.46 12.63 22.62
CA LEU A 157 3.65 11.89 22.17
C LEU A 157 4.56 12.71 21.23
N GLY A 158 4.13 13.88 20.75
CA GLY A 158 4.87 14.65 19.74
C GLY A 158 4.80 14.07 18.32
N SER A 159 4.05 13.00 18.11
CA SER A 159 3.90 12.29 16.82
C SER A 159 2.43 12.09 16.45
N ASN A 160 2.13 12.06 15.15
CA ASN A 160 0.81 11.65 14.67
C ASN A 160 0.51 10.18 15.01
N PHE A 161 1.55 9.33 15.09
CA PHE A 161 1.57 7.92 15.50
C PHE A 161 0.74 6.95 14.66
N VAL A 162 -0.49 7.33 14.30
CA VAL A 162 -1.42 6.59 13.45
C VAL A 162 -1.52 7.28 12.10
N TYR A 163 -1.41 6.53 11.02
CA TYR A 163 -1.45 7.04 9.65
C TYR A 163 -2.40 6.20 8.80
N LEU A 164 -3.21 6.85 7.98
CA LEU A 164 -4.17 6.19 7.09
C LEU A 164 -3.52 5.89 5.74
N ALA A 165 -3.87 4.75 5.14
CA ALA A 165 -3.55 4.48 3.74
C ALA A 165 -4.13 5.54 2.81
N ASP A 166 -3.43 5.83 1.73
CA ASP A 166 -3.84 6.80 0.70
C ASP A 166 -5.23 6.46 0.14
N GLU A 167 -5.57 5.16 0.08
CA GLU A 167 -6.87 4.67 -0.37
C GLU A 167 -8.06 5.27 0.39
N PHE A 168 -7.95 5.53 1.70
CA PHE A 168 -9.04 6.17 2.44
C PHE A 168 -9.32 7.59 1.93
N TYR A 169 -8.27 8.36 1.65
CA TYR A 169 -8.40 9.72 1.14
C TYR A 169 -8.96 9.73 -0.29
N LEU A 170 -8.51 8.80 -1.13
CA LEU A 170 -8.98 8.64 -2.51
C LEU A 170 -10.45 8.22 -2.56
N ASN A 171 -10.85 7.20 -1.78
CA ASN A 171 -12.25 6.78 -1.66
C ASN A 171 -13.12 7.93 -1.14
N ALA A 172 -12.62 8.71 -0.18
CA ALA A 172 -13.29 9.90 0.35
C ALA A 172 -13.30 11.10 -0.61
N LYS A 173 -12.60 11.04 -1.75
CA LYS A 173 -12.36 12.19 -2.65
C LYS A 173 -11.80 13.40 -1.91
N MET A 174 -10.91 13.15 -0.97
CA MET A 174 -10.23 14.16 -0.16
C MET A 174 -8.77 14.30 -0.59
N PRO A 175 -8.18 15.50 -0.44
CA PRO A 175 -6.76 15.68 -0.73
C PRO A 175 -5.91 14.80 0.19
N ILE A 176 -4.86 14.21 -0.39
CA ILE A 176 -3.81 13.52 0.38
C ILE A 176 -3.08 14.56 1.25
N PRO A 177 -2.80 14.27 2.53
CA PRO A 177 -1.93 15.10 3.36
C PRO A 177 -0.54 15.33 2.73
N GLY A 178 0.10 16.46 3.02
CA GLY A 178 1.48 16.71 2.58
C GLY A 178 2.50 15.83 3.30
N ALA A 179 3.74 15.76 2.78
CA ALA A 179 4.80 14.88 3.28
C ALA A 179 5.09 15.01 4.79
N SER A 180 5.06 16.23 5.33
CA SER A 180 5.28 16.48 6.77
C SER A 180 4.28 15.79 7.69
N HIS A 181 3.09 15.42 7.18
CA HIS A 181 2.11 14.64 7.92
C HIS A 181 2.62 13.25 8.30
N TYR A 182 3.47 12.65 7.47
CA TYR A 182 3.87 11.25 7.58
C TYR A 182 5.17 11.06 8.36
N GLU A 183 5.81 12.12 8.85
CA GLU A 183 6.93 12.06 9.80
C GLU A 183 8.06 11.11 9.36
N GLY A 184 8.45 11.17 8.09
CA GLY A 184 9.49 10.30 7.51
C GLY A 184 8.96 8.98 6.93
N PHE A 185 7.64 8.88 6.69
CA PHE A 185 7.00 7.78 5.97
C PHE A 185 7.28 6.37 6.54
N PRO A 186 7.12 6.13 7.86
CA PRO A 186 7.49 4.86 8.50
C PRO A 186 6.66 3.65 8.04
N GLN A 187 5.60 3.88 7.28
CA GLN A 187 4.59 2.89 6.88
C GLN A 187 4.36 2.88 5.37
N ILE A 188 5.28 3.44 4.57
CA ILE A 188 5.13 3.62 3.12
C ILE A 188 4.80 2.31 2.37
N GLU A 189 5.37 1.20 2.82
CA GLU A 189 5.14 -0.15 2.27
C GLU A 189 3.68 -0.62 2.42
N ASN A 190 2.90 -0.02 3.32
CA ASN A 190 1.48 -0.32 3.53
C ASN A 190 0.54 0.59 2.74
N GLY A 191 1.06 1.30 1.73
CA GLY A 191 0.27 2.26 0.96
C GLY A 191 -0.06 3.53 1.73
N VAL A 192 0.78 3.92 2.69
CA VAL A 192 0.59 5.10 3.54
C VAL A 192 1.56 6.20 3.13
N GLY A 193 1.05 7.28 2.52
CA GLY A 193 1.85 8.42 2.11
C GLY A 193 2.64 8.22 0.80
N LEU A 194 2.33 7.18 0.02
CA LEU A 194 2.96 6.93 -1.29
C LEU A 194 2.76 8.13 -2.22
N MET A 195 1.53 8.63 -2.32
CA MET A 195 1.20 9.77 -3.18
C MET A 195 1.83 11.07 -2.70
N ALA A 196 1.96 11.25 -1.38
CA ALA A 196 2.59 12.43 -0.79
C ALA A 196 4.10 12.44 -1.04
N SER A 197 4.77 11.31 -0.81
CA SER A 197 6.20 11.11 -1.13
C SER A 197 6.44 11.31 -2.63
N PHE A 198 5.64 10.66 -3.49
CA PHE A 198 5.77 10.78 -4.94
C PHE A 198 5.56 12.21 -5.45
N THR A 199 4.61 12.95 -4.87
CA THR A 199 4.37 14.37 -5.20
C THR A 199 5.57 15.24 -4.81
N GLU A 200 6.10 15.05 -3.61
CA GLU A 200 7.27 15.80 -3.14
C GLU A 200 8.50 15.55 -4.03
N GLU A 201 8.77 14.30 -4.37
CA GLU A 201 9.85 13.92 -5.28
C GLU A 201 9.68 14.54 -6.67
N ILE A 202 8.45 14.58 -7.20
CA ILE A 202 8.14 15.23 -8.47
C ILE A 202 8.40 16.73 -8.41
N GLU A 203 7.95 17.41 -7.35
CA GLU A 203 8.13 18.86 -7.22
C GLU A 203 9.61 19.23 -7.04
N LEU A 204 10.40 18.36 -6.40
CA LEU A 204 11.85 18.51 -6.34
C LEU A 204 12.50 18.28 -7.72
N ALA A 205 12.16 17.18 -8.40
CA ALA A 205 12.68 16.85 -9.73
C ALA A 205 12.39 17.95 -10.76
N LYS A 206 11.24 18.61 -10.66
CA LYS A 206 10.82 19.70 -11.55
C LYS A 206 11.80 20.88 -11.59
N LYS A 207 12.57 21.10 -10.53
CA LYS A 207 13.53 22.22 -10.40
C LYS A 207 14.72 22.09 -11.35
N ASP A 208 15.15 20.85 -11.63
CA ASP A 208 16.34 20.56 -12.42
C ASP A 208 16.01 20.01 -13.82
N LEU A 209 14.77 20.18 -14.26
CA LEU A 209 14.34 19.69 -15.57
C LEU A 209 14.94 20.49 -16.73
N PRO A 210 15.26 19.83 -17.87
CA PRO A 210 15.80 20.50 -19.04
C PRO A 210 14.77 21.46 -19.65
N LYS A 211 15.25 22.53 -20.28
CA LYS A 211 14.39 23.53 -20.95
C LYS A 211 13.71 22.99 -22.20
N LYS A 212 14.31 22.00 -22.86
CA LYS A 212 13.80 21.34 -24.07
C LYS A 212 13.99 19.85 -23.96
N ILE A 213 13.06 19.10 -24.51
CA ILE A 213 13.13 17.64 -24.64
C ILE A 213 12.94 17.26 -26.11
N LYS A 214 13.19 15.99 -26.45
CA LYS A 214 12.80 15.44 -27.75
C LYS A 214 11.30 15.15 -27.78
N ASP A 215 10.75 15.05 -28.98
CA ASP A 215 9.35 14.69 -29.17
C ASP A 215 9.12 13.29 -28.61
N ARG A 216 8.09 13.14 -27.78
CA ARG A 216 7.75 11.86 -27.15
C ARG A 216 6.25 11.67 -27.07
N ASN A 217 5.79 10.50 -27.47
CA ASN A 217 4.42 10.05 -27.25
C ASN A 217 4.45 8.78 -26.42
N VAL A 218 4.09 8.84 -25.15
CA VAL A 218 4.23 7.72 -24.21
C VAL A 218 2.93 7.42 -23.49
N SER A 219 2.83 6.20 -22.98
CA SER A 219 1.68 5.75 -22.19
C SER A 219 2.08 5.42 -20.76
N ILE A 220 1.17 5.63 -19.82
CA ILE A 220 1.32 5.20 -18.42
C ILE A 220 0.14 4.32 -18.09
N ILE A 221 0.42 3.09 -17.68
CA ILE A 221 -0.56 2.07 -17.33
C ILE A 221 -0.56 1.96 -15.80
N THR A 222 -1.71 2.11 -15.16
CA THR A 222 -1.82 2.09 -13.70
C THR A 222 -3.14 1.48 -13.22
N GLY A 223 -3.31 1.27 -11.93
CA GLY A 223 -4.58 0.87 -11.34
C GLY A 223 -5.59 2.03 -11.32
N VAL A 224 -6.88 1.70 -11.32
CA VAL A 224 -7.98 2.69 -11.29
C VAL A 224 -7.79 3.73 -10.18
N LEU A 225 -7.36 3.29 -8.99
CA LEU A 225 -7.24 4.14 -7.80
C LEU A 225 -6.26 5.31 -8.00
N ALA A 226 -5.16 5.08 -8.70
CA ALA A 226 -4.13 6.09 -8.95
C ALA A 226 -4.33 6.85 -10.28
N GLY A 227 -5.30 6.44 -11.10
CA GLY A 227 -5.48 6.95 -12.46
C GLY A 227 -5.58 8.47 -12.55
N ASP A 228 -6.45 9.08 -11.74
CA ASP A 228 -6.66 10.53 -11.79
C ASP A 228 -5.49 11.33 -11.19
N PHE A 229 -4.82 10.77 -10.19
CA PHE A 229 -3.60 11.35 -9.62
C PHE A 229 -2.47 11.41 -10.67
N ILE A 230 -2.24 10.30 -11.39
CA ILE A 230 -1.24 10.25 -12.46
C ILE A 230 -1.63 11.17 -13.63
N LYS A 231 -2.90 11.20 -14.05
CA LYS A 231 -3.36 12.15 -15.08
C LYS A 231 -3.03 13.59 -14.72
N LYS A 232 -3.29 14.00 -13.46
CA LYS A 232 -3.00 15.36 -13.00
C LYS A 232 -1.50 15.69 -13.12
N ILE A 233 -0.64 14.77 -12.74
CA ILE A 233 0.82 14.92 -12.87
C ILE A 233 1.23 15.00 -14.34
N SER A 234 0.72 14.09 -15.18
CA SER A 234 0.99 14.06 -16.61
C SER A 234 0.55 15.33 -17.31
N SER A 235 -0.62 15.88 -16.99
CA SER A 235 -1.09 17.16 -17.53
C SER A 235 -0.12 18.29 -17.21
N GLY A 236 0.35 18.40 -15.96
CA GLY A 236 1.32 19.43 -15.58
C GLY A 236 2.68 19.31 -16.31
N LEU A 237 3.07 18.09 -16.72
CA LEU A 237 4.26 17.89 -17.56
C LEU A 237 4.00 18.30 -19.02
N MET A 238 2.84 17.95 -19.58
CA MET A 238 2.46 18.32 -20.95
C MET A 238 2.25 19.83 -21.11
N GLU A 239 1.78 20.53 -20.07
CA GLU A 239 1.71 22.01 -20.06
C GLU A 239 3.10 22.66 -20.14
N LYS A 240 4.14 21.99 -19.62
CA LYS A 240 5.53 22.48 -19.66
C LYS A 240 6.23 22.15 -20.98
N TYR A 241 5.86 21.06 -21.65
CA TYR A 241 6.51 20.55 -22.85
C TYR A 241 5.49 20.31 -23.97
N GLU A 242 5.41 21.23 -24.94
CA GLU A 242 4.48 21.13 -26.08
C GLU A 242 4.68 19.87 -26.93
N ASN A 243 5.90 19.33 -26.97
CA ASN A 243 6.25 18.13 -27.72
C ASN A 243 6.15 16.82 -26.91
N LEU A 244 5.56 16.89 -25.71
CA LEU A 244 5.29 15.72 -24.87
C LEU A 244 3.80 15.36 -24.93
N LYS A 245 3.51 14.12 -25.32
CA LYS A 245 2.17 13.55 -25.23
C LYS A 245 2.19 12.35 -24.29
N ILE A 246 1.36 12.40 -23.25
CA ILE A 246 1.23 11.33 -22.27
C ILE A 246 -0.22 10.85 -22.24
N GLN A 247 -0.42 9.56 -22.45
CA GLN A 247 -1.72 8.91 -22.31
C GLN A 247 -1.72 8.06 -21.03
N VAL A 248 -2.70 8.29 -20.15
CA VAL A 248 -2.82 7.52 -18.91
C VAL A 248 -3.97 6.52 -19.05
N PHE A 249 -3.66 5.25 -18.80
CA PHE A 249 -4.60 4.13 -18.88
C PHE A 249 -4.79 3.50 -17.50
N PRO A 250 -5.85 3.87 -16.77
CA PRO A 250 -6.28 3.17 -15.57
C PRO A 250 -6.93 1.84 -15.97
N ILE A 251 -6.41 0.72 -15.46
CA ILE A 251 -6.82 -0.64 -15.83
C ILE A 251 -7.77 -1.18 -14.76
N ARG A 252 -8.96 -1.61 -15.19
CA ARG A 252 -9.90 -2.34 -14.33
C ARG A 252 -9.35 -3.73 -14.04
N ASN A 253 -9.47 -4.19 -12.80
CA ASN A 253 -9.02 -5.52 -12.41
C ASN A 253 -10.13 -6.54 -12.65
N ASP A 254 -10.16 -7.17 -13.82
CA ASP A 254 -11.15 -8.20 -14.12
C ASP A 254 -10.72 -9.55 -13.51
N PHE A 255 -9.42 -9.80 -13.36
CA PHE A 255 -8.87 -11.03 -12.79
C PHE A 255 -9.23 -11.24 -11.31
N PHE A 256 -8.91 -10.30 -10.42
CA PHE A 256 -9.27 -10.34 -9.00
C PHE A 256 -10.59 -9.62 -8.70
N GLY A 257 -11.21 -8.96 -9.67
CA GLY A 257 -12.50 -8.28 -9.53
C GLY A 257 -12.38 -6.77 -9.32
N GLU A 258 -13.36 -6.02 -9.81
CA GLU A 258 -13.29 -4.56 -9.98
C GLU A 258 -13.13 -3.76 -8.68
N LYS A 259 -13.43 -4.37 -7.54
CA LYS A 259 -13.20 -3.78 -6.21
C LYS A 259 -11.71 -3.67 -5.87
N ILE A 260 -10.85 -4.39 -6.58
CA ILE A 260 -9.40 -4.27 -6.50
C ILE A 260 -8.94 -3.16 -7.45
N THR A 261 -8.56 -2.02 -6.90
CA THR A 261 -8.29 -0.79 -7.68
C THR A 261 -6.83 -0.35 -7.63
N VAL A 262 -6.01 -0.97 -6.77
CA VAL A 262 -4.57 -0.67 -6.61
C VAL A 262 -3.74 -1.19 -7.77
N ALA A 263 -2.66 -0.47 -8.12
CA ALA A 263 -1.80 -0.82 -9.24
C ALA A 263 -1.10 -2.18 -9.06
N GLY A 264 -0.58 -2.48 -7.86
CA GLY A 264 0.22 -3.70 -7.62
C GLY A 264 -0.54 -5.02 -7.73
N LEU A 265 -1.87 -4.98 -7.92
CA LEU A 265 -2.69 -6.18 -8.14
C LEU A 265 -3.23 -6.28 -9.57
N VAL A 266 -2.95 -5.30 -10.43
CA VAL A 266 -3.30 -5.35 -11.86
C VAL A 266 -2.53 -6.49 -12.52
N THR A 267 -3.23 -7.30 -13.31
CA THR A 267 -2.65 -8.46 -13.97
C THR A 267 -2.26 -8.18 -15.42
N GLY A 268 -1.35 -8.98 -15.99
CA GLY A 268 -0.92 -8.80 -17.37
C GLY A 268 -2.06 -9.04 -18.35
N SER A 269 -2.92 -10.03 -18.07
CA SER A 269 -4.11 -10.32 -18.87
C SER A 269 -5.10 -9.15 -18.88
N ASP A 270 -5.32 -8.48 -17.74
CA ASP A 270 -6.21 -7.31 -17.66
C ASP A 270 -5.69 -6.16 -18.57
N ILE A 271 -4.38 -5.93 -18.55
CA ILE A 271 -3.73 -4.91 -19.38
C ILE A 271 -3.91 -5.24 -20.86
N ILE A 272 -3.57 -6.47 -21.27
CA ILE A 272 -3.66 -6.91 -22.67
C ILE A 272 -5.09 -6.76 -23.17
N ASN A 273 -6.08 -7.29 -22.44
CA ASN A 273 -7.47 -7.26 -22.86
C ASN A 273 -8.04 -5.84 -23.02
N GLN A 274 -7.59 -4.89 -22.20
CA GLN A 274 -8.10 -3.51 -22.24
C GLN A 274 -7.34 -2.59 -23.20
N LEU A 275 -6.11 -2.95 -23.58
CA LEU A 275 -5.24 -2.09 -24.40
C LEU A 275 -4.93 -2.64 -25.79
N LYS A 276 -5.25 -3.91 -26.09
CA LYS A 276 -5.02 -4.50 -27.41
C LYS A 276 -5.71 -3.66 -28.50
N GLY A 277 -4.94 -3.31 -29.54
CA GLY A 277 -5.39 -2.48 -30.66
C GLY A 277 -5.43 -0.97 -30.39
N LYS A 278 -5.04 -0.50 -29.19
CA LYS A 278 -4.88 0.93 -28.93
C LYS A 278 -3.49 1.41 -29.33
N ASN A 279 -3.40 2.67 -29.76
CA ASN A 279 -2.11 3.34 -29.95
C ASN A 279 -1.56 3.75 -28.58
N LEU A 280 -0.46 3.14 -28.17
CA LEU A 280 0.22 3.40 -26.90
C LEU A 280 1.46 4.32 -27.05
N GLY A 281 1.72 4.80 -28.26
CA GLY A 281 2.90 5.59 -28.57
C GLY A 281 4.18 4.76 -28.65
N ASP A 282 5.29 5.40 -28.30
CA ASP A 282 6.65 4.88 -28.46
C ASP A 282 7.06 3.93 -27.33
N GLU A 283 6.55 4.16 -26.12
CA GLU A 283 6.89 3.42 -24.91
C GLU A 283 5.74 3.51 -23.90
N ALA A 284 5.46 2.41 -23.20
CA ALA A 284 4.48 2.36 -22.13
C ALA A 284 5.13 2.02 -20.79
N PHE A 285 4.81 2.80 -19.76
CA PHE A 285 5.35 2.66 -18.42
C PHE A 285 4.36 1.96 -17.50
N ILE A 286 4.83 0.99 -16.72
CA ILE A 286 4.07 0.31 -15.67
C ILE A 286 4.76 0.51 -14.31
N PRO A 287 4.02 0.62 -13.20
CA PRO A 287 4.59 0.50 -11.87
C PRO A 287 5.31 -0.85 -11.72
N ALA A 288 6.56 -0.84 -11.27
CA ALA A 288 7.32 -2.05 -10.99
C ALA A 288 6.63 -2.93 -9.92
N SER A 289 5.79 -2.34 -9.07
CA SER A 289 4.96 -3.04 -8.09
C SER A 289 3.89 -3.95 -8.69
N MET A 290 3.61 -3.87 -10.00
CA MET A 290 2.77 -4.84 -10.72
C MET A 290 3.46 -6.19 -10.92
N LEU A 291 4.79 -6.21 -10.84
CA LEU A 291 5.60 -7.38 -11.09
C LEU A 291 5.98 -8.06 -9.79
N ARG A 292 6.21 -9.37 -9.86
CA ARG A 292 6.78 -10.13 -8.75
C ARG A 292 8.20 -9.62 -8.48
N TYR A 293 8.54 -9.43 -7.21
CA TYR A 293 9.84 -8.90 -6.81
C TYR A 293 11.00 -9.73 -7.38
N GLY A 294 11.91 -9.05 -8.09
CA GLY A 294 13.07 -9.68 -8.72
C GLY A 294 12.77 -10.45 -10.01
N ASP A 295 11.56 -10.33 -10.56
CA ASP A 295 11.12 -11.04 -11.74
C ASP A 295 10.37 -10.12 -12.72
N CYS A 296 10.25 -10.53 -13.99
CA CYS A 296 9.54 -9.79 -15.04
C CYS A 296 8.14 -10.37 -15.29
N VAL A 297 7.48 -10.83 -14.22
CA VAL A 297 6.26 -11.65 -14.27
C VAL A 297 5.16 -11.04 -13.41
N PHE A 298 3.96 -10.93 -13.98
CA PHE A 298 2.74 -10.47 -13.29
C PHE A 298 2.15 -11.58 -12.38
N LEU A 299 1.14 -11.22 -11.58
CA LEU A 299 0.50 -12.17 -10.67
C LEU A 299 -0.17 -13.36 -11.36
N ASP A 300 -0.61 -13.18 -12.61
CA ASP A 300 -1.24 -14.17 -13.48
C ASP A 300 -0.25 -14.93 -14.40
N ASP A 301 1.05 -14.86 -14.09
CA ASP A 301 2.15 -15.52 -14.83
C ASP A 301 2.42 -14.98 -16.25
N VAL A 302 1.73 -13.91 -16.67
CA VAL A 302 2.07 -13.18 -17.90
C VAL A 302 3.41 -12.46 -17.70
N THR A 303 4.28 -12.47 -18.70
CA THR A 303 5.59 -11.78 -18.64
C THR A 303 5.52 -10.38 -19.26
N VAL A 304 6.48 -9.52 -18.92
CA VAL A 304 6.65 -8.22 -19.59
C VAL A 304 6.82 -8.41 -21.11
N SER A 305 7.59 -9.41 -21.53
CA SER A 305 7.79 -9.73 -22.94
C SER A 305 6.51 -10.18 -23.65
N ASP A 306 5.59 -10.84 -22.95
CA ASP A 306 4.27 -11.17 -23.49
C ASP A 306 3.43 -9.90 -23.71
N LEU A 307 3.47 -8.94 -22.77
CA LEU A 307 2.81 -7.64 -22.96
C LEU A 307 3.40 -6.88 -24.15
N GLU A 308 4.73 -6.80 -24.26
CA GLU A 308 5.40 -6.12 -25.37
C GLU A 308 4.97 -6.71 -26.72
N ARG A 309 4.91 -8.05 -26.80
CA ARG A 309 4.48 -8.76 -28.00
C ARG A 309 3.01 -8.50 -28.34
N GLU A 310 2.11 -8.58 -27.36
CA GLU A 310 0.67 -8.45 -27.60
C GLU A 310 0.22 -7.00 -27.85
N LEU A 311 0.91 -6.02 -27.27
CA LEU A 311 0.59 -4.61 -27.39
C LEU A 311 1.43 -3.88 -28.44
N ASN A 312 2.48 -4.53 -28.96
CA ASN A 312 3.41 -3.97 -29.95
C ASN A 312 4.00 -2.61 -29.52
N VAL A 313 4.39 -2.53 -28.24
CA VAL A 313 5.03 -1.35 -27.64
C VAL A 313 6.06 -1.82 -26.62
N LYS A 314 7.14 -1.07 -26.46
CA LYS A 314 8.12 -1.31 -25.39
C LYS A 314 7.46 -1.07 -24.02
N ILE A 315 7.66 -2.00 -23.09
CA ILE A 315 7.13 -1.89 -21.73
C ILE A 315 8.29 -1.65 -20.76
N THR A 316 8.26 -0.52 -20.06
CA THR A 316 9.30 -0.16 -19.10
C THR A 316 8.72 -0.10 -17.69
N PRO A 317 9.13 -1.04 -16.81
CA PRO A 317 8.81 -0.93 -15.39
C PRO A 317 9.50 0.28 -14.76
N VAL A 318 8.79 0.97 -13.89
CA VAL A 318 9.25 2.17 -13.18
C VAL A 318 8.97 2.01 -11.69
N ASN A 319 9.97 2.21 -10.84
CA ASN A 319 9.72 2.23 -9.41
C ASN A 319 8.81 3.39 -9.04
N VAL A 320 8.10 3.28 -7.91
CA VAL A 320 7.26 4.37 -7.41
C VAL A 320 8.17 5.44 -6.79
N ASN A 321 8.86 6.18 -7.66
CA ASN A 321 9.79 7.25 -7.35
C ASN A 321 9.63 8.39 -8.37
N GLY A 322 9.39 9.61 -7.89
CA GLY A 322 9.08 10.77 -8.71
C GLY A 322 10.21 11.20 -9.64
N PHE A 323 11.46 11.06 -9.21
CA PHE A 323 12.64 11.41 -10.03
C PHE A 323 12.82 10.43 -11.20
N GLU A 324 12.77 9.12 -10.92
CA GLU A 324 12.87 8.08 -11.94
C GLU A 324 11.72 8.21 -12.93
N PHE A 325 10.50 8.38 -12.42
CA PHE A 325 9.28 8.55 -13.22
C PHE A 325 9.39 9.71 -14.21
N ILE A 326 9.75 10.91 -13.72
CA ILE A 326 9.91 12.08 -14.59
C ILE A 326 11.01 11.86 -15.61
N SER A 327 12.17 11.37 -15.17
CA SER A 327 13.33 11.20 -16.05
C SER A 327 13.06 10.19 -17.16
N LYS A 328 12.38 9.08 -16.84
CA LYS A 328 11.97 8.07 -17.83
C LYS A 328 10.91 8.58 -18.79
N ILE A 329 9.91 9.33 -18.31
CA ILE A 329 8.89 9.94 -19.19
C ILE A 329 9.54 10.93 -20.16
N LEU A 330 10.46 11.77 -19.68
CA LEU A 330 11.12 12.77 -20.51
C LEU A 330 12.26 12.21 -21.37
N GLY A 331 12.76 11.01 -21.08
CA GLY A 331 13.79 10.32 -21.87
C GLY A 331 15.18 10.89 -21.63
N ILE A 332 15.46 11.23 -20.37
CA ILE A 332 16.70 11.89 -19.94
C ILE A 332 17.72 10.87 -19.39
N ILE A 333 17.33 9.60 -19.25
CA ILE A 333 18.18 8.48 -18.78
C ILE A 333 18.42 7.50 -19.93
#